data_AF-A0A535UYM0-F1
#
_entry.id   AF-A0A535UYM0-F1
#
_cell.length_a   1.000
_cell.length_b   1.000
_cell.length_c   1.000
_cell.angle_alpha   90.00
_cell.angle_beta   90.00
_cell.angle_gamma   90.00
#
_symmetry.space_group_name_H-M   'P 1'
#
loop_
_entity.id
_entity.type
_entity.pdbx_description
1 polymer ?
#
loop_
_entity_poly.entity_id
_entity_poly.type
_entity_poly.pdbx_seq_one_letter_code
_entity_poly.pdbx_strand_id
1 'polypeptide(L)'
;MCERDGDGNVVGIAGLSQNQHPHRFTLNGIRLSTWCALDSLFLPVMLQQTALVSSPCPTTGETIRLTITPEGVTSYQPASTVISIVIPQPTKNGLESVEEIWMTFCHHIHFFSSPQAAQEWFAAREQEIAILSIEEAFELGRLTLSEVLRHI
;
A
#
# COMPACT_ATOMS: atom_id res chain seq x y z
N MET A 1 -14.16 8.21 4.90
CA MET A 1 -14.47 7.44 3.68
C MET A 1 -14.16 5.98 3.96
N CYS A 2 -15.06 5.05 3.64
CA CYS A 2 -14.93 3.63 4.01
C CYS A 2 -15.63 2.71 3.00
N GLU A 3 -15.13 1.48 2.86
CA GLU A 3 -15.85 0.39 2.18
C GLU A 3 -16.99 -0.11 3.08
N ARG A 4 -18.12 -0.45 2.46
CA ARG A 4 -19.27 -1.05 3.15
C ARG A 4 -19.73 -2.34 2.46
N ASP A 5 -20.22 -3.29 3.26
CA ASP A 5 -20.87 -4.49 2.74
C ASP A 5 -22.34 -4.22 2.34
N GLY A 6 -23.04 -5.27 1.88
CA GLY A 6 -24.44 -5.17 1.46
C GLY A 6 -25.42 -4.79 2.57
N ASP A 7 -25.04 -4.99 3.84
CA ASP A 7 -25.82 -4.61 5.02
C ASP A 7 -25.45 -3.20 5.53
N GLY A 8 -24.48 -2.55 4.89
CA GLY A 8 -24.00 -1.23 5.23
C GLY A 8 -22.97 -1.21 6.37
N ASN A 9 -22.45 -2.35 6.83
CA ASN A 9 -21.38 -2.40 7.83
C ASN A 9 -20.07 -1.91 7.22
N VAL A 10 -19.20 -1.28 8.04
CA VAL A 10 -17.86 -0.89 7.60
C VAL A 10 -16.97 -2.12 7.51
N VAL A 11 -16.50 -2.43 6.30
CA VAL A 11 -15.59 -3.56 6.03
C VAL A 11 -14.18 -3.12 5.62
N GLY A 12 -13.97 -1.83 5.40
CA GLY A 12 -12.64 -1.29 5.19
C GLY A 12 -12.57 0.23 5.39
N ILE A 13 -11.46 0.69 5.94
CA ILE A 13 -11.24 2.10 6.27
C ILE A 13 -9.74 2.37 6.37
N ALA A 14 -9.32 3.56 5.95
CA ALA A 14 -7.93 4.02 6.07
C ALA A 14 -6.89 3.02 5.50
N GLY A 15 -7.20 2.40 4.36
CA GLY A 15 -6.29 1.46 3.70
C GLY A 15 -6.38 0.01 4.18
N LEU A 16 -7.06 -0.30 5.30
CA LEU A 16 -7.25 -1.66 5.80
C LEU A 16 -8.63 -2.20 5.38
N SER A 17 -8.69 -3.45 4.91
CA SER A 17 -9.92 -4.04 4.38
C SER A 17 -10.12 -5.51 4.73
N GLN A 18 -11.38 -5.91 4.90
CA GLN A 18 -11.82 -7.32 4.92
C GLN A 18 -12.11 -7.85 3.51
N ASN A 19 -12.27 -6.97 2.51
CA ASN A 19 -12.44 -7.38 1.13
C ASN A 19 -11.12 -7.94 0.58
N GLN A 20 -11.21 -8.59 -0.58
CA GLN A 20 -10.01 -9.07 -1.26
C GLN A 20 -9.35 -7.94 -2.05
N HIS A 21 -8.17 -7.55 -1.60
CA HIS A 21 -7.22 -6.72 -2.36
C HIS A 21 -5.93 -7.53 -2.62
N PRO A 22 -5.11 -7.16 -3.62
CA PRO A 22 -3.89 -7.91 -3.97
C PRO A 22 -2.89 -8.04 -2.82
N HIS A 23 -2.84 -7.05 -1.93
CA HIS A 23 -1.89 -6.97 -0.82
C HIS A 23 -2.49 -7.65 0.41
N ARG A 24 -2.18 -8.94 0.59
CA ARG A 24 -2.62 -9.70 1.77
C ARG A 24 -1.87 -9.24 2.99
N PHE A 25 -2.59 -8.99 4.07
CA PHE A 25 -2.06 -8.39 5.29
C PHE A 25 -2.53 -9.20 6.50
N THR A 26 -1.59 -9.78 7.25
CA THR A 26 -1.92 -10.64 8.40
C THR A 26 -1.37 -10.04 9.69
N LEU A 27 -2.25 -9.83 10.68
CA LEU A 27 -1.92 -9.36 12.03
C LEU A 27 -2.38 -10.39 13.04
N ASN A 28 -1.50 -10.90 13.90
CA ASN A 28 -1.84 -11.86 14.96
C ASN A 28 -2.71 -13.05 14.47
N GLY A 29 -2.44 -13.53 13.25
CA GLY A 29 -3.19 -14.64 12.63
C GLY A 29 -4.50 -14.23 11.94
N ILE A 30 -4.98 -13.00 12.11
CA ILE A 30 -6.14 -12.44 11.42
C ILE A 30 -5.71 -12.03 10.01
N ARG A 31 -6.38 -12.57 8.99
CA ARG A 31 -6.11 -12.27 7.59
C ARG A 31 -7.03 -11.17 7.10
N LEU A 32 -6.42 -10.10 6.59
CA LEU A 32 -7.04 -8.92 6.00
C LEU A 32 -6.33 -8.63 4.68
N SER A 33 -6.62 -7.47 4.10
CA SER A 33 -5.88 -6.92 2.98
C SER A 33 -5.70 -5.42 3.12
N THR A 34 -4.86 -4.84 2.27
CA THR A 34 -4.70 -3.39 2.17
C THR A 34 -5.04 -2.87 0.78
N TRP A 35 -5.53 -1.63 0.69
CA TRP A 35 -5.93 -1.02 -0.60
C TRP A 35 -4.74 -0.85 -1.55
N CYS A 36 -3.54 -0.54 -1.02
CA CYS A 36 -2.29 -0.56 -1.79
C CYS A 36 -1.09 -1.09 -1.01
N ALA A 37 0.06 -1.14 -1.66
CA ALA A 37 1.33 -1.52 -1.05
C ALA A 37 1.77 -0.55 0.08
N LEU A 38 1.60 0.76 -0.11
CA LEU A 38 2.00 1.78 0.88
C LEU A 38 1.20 1.68 2.18
N ASP A 39 -0.09 1.36 2.10
CA ASP A 39 -0.95 1.16 3.27
C ASP A 39 -0.38 0.09 4.21
N SER A 40 0.15 -0.99 3.64
CA SER A 40 0.75 -2.08 4.40
C SER A 40 2.01 -1.66 5.19
N LEU A 41 2.65 -0.55 4.83
CA LEU A 41 3.87 -0.04 5.48
C LEU A 41 3.56 0.83 6.71
N PHE A 42 2.47 1.62 6.70
CA PHE A 42 2.15 2.48 7.85
C PHE A 42 1.14 1.86 8.82
N LEU A 43 0.26 0.95 8.37
CA LEU A 43 -0.72 0.30 9.24
C LEU A 43 -0.11 -0.43 10.44
N PRO A 44 1.05 -1.12 10.33
CA PRO A 44 1.75 -1.71 11.48
C PRO A 44 2.13 -0.67 12.54
N VAL A 45 2.55 0.52 12.12
CA VAL A 45 2.88 1.65 13.01
C VAL A 45 1.61 2.17 13.68
N MET A 46 0.52 2.36 12.92
CA MET A 46 -0.74 2.82 13.48
C MET A 46 -1.33 1.82 14.50
N LEU A 47 -1.27 0.52 14.18
CA LEU A 47 -1.88 -0.55 14.96
C LEU A 47 -0.97 -1.07 16.08
N GLN A 48 0.29 -0.64 16.13
CA GLN A 48 1.31 -1.09 17.08
C GLN A 48 1.46 -2.63 17.10
N GLN A 49 1.43 -3.23 15.91
CA GLN A 49 1.49 -4.68 15.71
C GLN A 49 2.36 -5.05 14.51
N THR A 50 3.03 -6.20 14.59
CA THR A 50 3.77 -6.77 13.46
C THR A 50 2.83 -7.35 12.42
N ALA A 51 3.01 -6.97 11.16
CA ALA A 51 2.29 -7.51 10.02
C ALA A 51 3.15 -8.42 9.14
N LEU A 52 2.52 -9.48 8.64
CA LEU A 52 3.03 -10.27 7.52
C LEU A 52 2.29 -9.88 6.25
N VAL A 53 3.03 -9.47 5.24
CA VAL A 53 2.50 -9.02 3.95
C VAL A 53 2.87 -10.02 2.87
N SER A 54 1.92 -10.30 1.98
CA SER A 54 2.15 -11.05 0.75
C SER A 54 1.46 -10.34 -0.41
N SER A 55 2.21 -9.98 -1.44
CA SER A 55 1.71 -9.23 -2.59
C SER A 55 2.26 -9.82 -3.88
N PRO A 56 1.46 -9.99 -4.94
CA PRO A 56 2.00 -10.35 -6.24
C PRO A 56 2.73 -9.15 -6.85
N CYS A 57 3.87 -9.39 -7.51
CA CYS A 57 4.43 -8.43 -8.45
C CYS A 57 3.48 -8.35 -9.66
N PRO A 58 2.98 -7.17 -10.06
CA PRO A 58 2.01 -7.09 -11.13
C PRO A 58 2.63 -7.40 -12.51
N THR A 59 3.94 -7.25 -12.67
CA THR A 59 4.66 -7.53 -13.93
C THR A 59 4.94 -9.02 -14.11
N THR A 60 5.45 -9.69 -13.06
CA THR A 60 5.98 -11.05 -13.16
C THR A 60 5.08 -12.11 -12.52
N GLY A 61 4.12 -11.70 -11.68
CA GLY A 61 3.32 -12.59 -10.84
C GLY A 61 4.08 -13.19 -9.64
N GLU A 62 5.38 -12.90 -9.50
CA GLU A 62 6.18 -13.40 -8.38
C GLU A 62 5.64 -12.90 -7.04
N THR A 63 5.58 -13.79 -6.03
CA THR A 63 5.07 -13.40 -4.71
C THR A 63 6.14 -12.70 -3.91
N ILE A 64 5.87 -11.45 -3.57
CA ILE A 64 6.67 -10.63 -2.67
C ILE A 64 6.16 -10.83 -1.25
N ARG A 65 7.05 -11.01 -0.28
CA ARG A 65 6.73 -11.19 1.14
C ARG A 65 7.49 -10.19 1.98
N LEU A 66 6.82 -9.57 2.96
CA LEU A 66 7.44 -8.63 3.89
C LEU A 66 7.02 -8.96 5.33
N THR A 67 7.92 -8.68 6.28
CA THR A 67 7.64 -8.64 7.72
C THR A 67 7.87 -7.21 8.19
N ILE A 68 6.82 -6.58 8.71
CA ILE A 68 6.82 -5.15 9.02
C ILE A 68 6.43 -4.99 10.48
N THR A 69 7.29 -4.30 11.24
CA THR A 69 7.09 -3.96 12.66
C THR A 69 6.75 -2.46 12.77
N PRO A 70 6.24 -2.00 13.93
CA PRO A 70 6.07 -0.57 14.17
C PRO A 70 7.37 0.24 14.00
N GLU A 71 8.53 -0.38 14.22
CA GLU A 71 9.84 0.27 14.14
C GLU A 71 10.45 0.24 12.74
N GLY A 72 9.97 -0.63 11.84
CA GLY A 72 10.59 -0.82 10.54
C GLY A 72 10.25 -2.12 9.85
N VAL A 73 10.64 -2.21 8.58
CA VAL A 73 10.62 -3.46 7.82
C VAL A 73 11.81 -4.31 8.25
N THR A 74 11.56 -5.54 8.72
CA THR A 74 12.61 -6.43 9.25
C THR A 74 13.09 -7.46 8.23
N SER A 75 12.26 -7.77 7.24
CA SER A 75 12.62 -8.67 6.14
C SER A 75 11.71 -8.47 4.95
N TYR A 76 12.24 -8.62 3.75
CA TYR A 76 11.43 -8.76 2.54
C TYR A 76 12.13 -9.65 1.50
N GLN A 77 11.32 -10.33 0.68
CA GLN A 77 11.79 -11.19 -0.41
C GLN A 77 10.89 -10.98 -1.63
N PRO A 78 11.45 -10.84 -2.85
CA PRO A 78 12.89 -10.84 -3.18
C PRO A 78 13.68 -9.65 -2.58
N ALA A 79 15.00 -9.79 -2.43
CA ALA A 79 15.84 -8.71 -1.86
C ALA A 79 15.91 -7.45 -2.77
N SER A 80 15.54 -7.58 -4.04
CA SER A 80 15.42 -6.49 -5.00
C SER A 80 14.05 -5.81 -5.00
N THR A 81 13.19 -6.11 -4.02
CA THR A 81 11.84 -5.56 -3.98
C THR A 81 11.88 -4.02 -3.93
N VAL A 82 11.03 -3.39 -4.73
CA VAL A 82 10.79 -1.94 -4.72
C VAL A 82 9.29 -1.67 -4.69
N ILE A 83 8.92 -0.40 -4.48
CA ILE A 83 7.54 0.07 -4.52
C ILE A 83 7.38 1.26 -5.46
N SER A 84 6.27 1.32 -6.20
CA SER A 84 5.89 2.53 -6.94
C SER A 84 5.08 3.47 -6.06
N ILE A 85 5.32 4.77 -6.19
CA ILE A 85 4.56 5.84 -5.54
C ILE A 85 4.06 6.79 -6.61
N VAL A 86 2.78 7.14 -6.55
CA VAL A 86 2.21 8.21 -7.38
C VAL A 86 2.67 9.55 -6.82
N ILE A 87 3.12 10.44 -7.70
CA ILE A 87 3.28 11.84 -7.36
C ILE A 87 1.91 12.50 -7.58
N PRO A 88 1.15 12.82 -6.50
CA PRO A 88 -0.20 13.31 -6.67
C PRO A 88 -0.17 14.68 -7.35
N GLN A 89 -0.89 14.82 -8.46
CA GLN A 89 -1.20 16.13 -9.00
C GLN A 89 -2.34 16.75 -8.18
N PRO A 90 -2.36 18.08 -7.95
CA PRO A 90 -3.43 18.72 -7.21
C PRO A 90 -4.78 18.44 -7.88
N THR A 91 -5.67 17.70 -7.21
CA THR A 91 -7.05 17.54 -7.68
C THR A 91 -7.83 18.78 -7.24
N LYS A 92 -8.65 19.35 -8.13
CA LYS A 92 -9.43 20.57 -7.83
C LYS A 92 -10.47 20.36 -6.71
N ASN A 93 -10.88 19.11 -6.46
CA ASN A 93 -11.97 18.76 -5.55
C ASN A 93 -11.51 17.85 -4.38
N GLY A 94 -10.21 17.63 -4.19
CA GLY A 94 -9.74 16.64 -3.21
C GLY A 94 -10.07 15.20 -3.62
N LEU A 95 -10.11 14.29 -2.65
CA LEU A 95 -10.56 12.90 -2.78
C LEU A 95 -11.81 12.76 -1.88
N GLU A 96 -12.98 12.55 -2.47
CA GLU A 96 -14.28 12.58 -1.78
C GLU A 96 -14.93 11.19 -1.66
N SER A 97 -14.49 10.21 -2.47
CA SER A 97 -14.89 8.79 -2.37
C SER A 97 -13.72 7.79 -2.23
N VAL A 98 -14.01 6.59 -1.71
CA VAL A 98 -13.00 5.51 -1.61
C VAL A 98 -12.55 5.09 -3.02
N GLU A 99 -13.48 5.08 -3.96
CA GLU A 99 -13.25 4.76 -5.36
C GLU A 99 -12.28 5.77 -6.01
N GLU A 100 -12.38 7.05 -5.69
CA GLU A 100 -11.42 8.07 -6.12
C GLU A 100 -10.04 7.84 -5.52
N ILE A 101 -9.94 7.52 -4.22
CA ILE A 101 -8.66 7.16 -3.60
C ILE A 101 -8.03 5.97 -4.35
N TRP A 102 -8.83 4.94 -4.65
CA TRP A 102 -8.33 3.77 -5.36
C TRP A 102 -7.84 4.10 -6.75
N MET A 103 -8.67 4.78 -7.54
CA MET A 103 -8.39 5.07 -8.94
C MET A 103 -7.25 6.07 -9.12
N THR A 104 -7.11 7.06 -8.24
CA THR A 104 -6.08 8.10 -8.36
C THR A 104 -4.76 7.71 -7.69
N PHE A 105 -4.78 6.84 -6.67
CA PHE A 105 -3.61 6.53 -5.87
C PHE A 105 -3.36 5.02 -5.75
N CYS A 106 -4.24 4.28 -5.06
CA CYS A 106 -3.94 2.90 -4.66
C CYS A 106 -3.69 1.95 -5.84
N HIS A 107 -4.41 2.10 -6.96
CA HIS A 107 -4.25 1.28 -8.16
C HIS A 107 -2.90 1.47 -8.87
N HIS A 108 -2.08 2.43 -8.45
CA HIS A 108 -0.78 2.70 -9.03
C HIS A 108 0.37 2.43 -8.05
N ILE A 109 0.08 1.97 -6.82
CA ILE A 109 1.06 1.78 -5.75
C ILE A 109 1.20 0.28 -5.46
N HIS A 110 2.24 -0.30 -6.04
CA HIS A 110 2.48 -1.74 -6.02
C HIS A 110 3.88 -2.05 -5.51
N PHE A 111 4.06 -3.23 -4.92
CA PHE A 111 5.37 -3.84 -4.79
C PHE A 111 5.77 -4.50 -6.11
N PHE A 112 7.05 -4.42 -6.46
CA PHE A 112 7.65 -5.10 -7.62
C PHE A 112 8.81 -5.96 -7.17
N SER A 113 9.02 -7.10 -7.84
CA SER A 113 10.12 -8.01 -7.51
C SER A 113 11.49 -7.42 -7.84
N SER A 114 11.56 -6.43 -8.73
CA SER A 114 12.77 -5.69 -9.09
C SER A 114 12.45 -4.28 -9.64
N PRO A 115 13.43 -3.36 -9.67
CA PRO A 115 13.30 -2.09 -10.38
C PRO A 115 12.95 -2.25 -11.86
N GLN A 116 13.49 -3.26 -12.52
CA GLN A 116 13.21 -3.56 -13.93
C GLN A 116 11.74 -3.94 -14.13
N ALA A 117 11.19 -4.79 -13.24
CA ALA A 117 9.78 -5.15 -13.28
C ALA A 117 8.88 -3.91 -13.11
N ALA A 118 9.26 -2.97 -12.25
CA ALA A 118 8.55 -1.69 -12.12
C ALA A 118 8.62 -0.85 -13.40
N GLN A 119 9.81 -0.69 -13.98
CA GLN A 119 10.00 0.05 -15.23
C GLN A 119 9.18 -0.53 -16.39
N GLU A 120 9.19 -1.86 -16.56
CA GLU A 120 8.43 -2.55 -17.60
C GLU A 120 6.91 -2.34 -17.44
N TRP A 121 6.41 -2.39 -16.20
CA TRP A 121 4.98 -2.18 -15.91
C TRP A 121 4.49 -0.80 -16.31
N PHE A 122 5.34 0.22 -16.15
CA PHE A 122 5.00 1.61 -16.44
C PHE A 122 5.46 2.09 -17.83
N ALA A 123 6.25 1.31 -18.58
CA ALA A 123 6.80 1.71 -19.87
C ALA A 123 5.75 2.19 -20.90
N ALA A 124 4.53 1.62 -20.85
CA ALA A 124 3.43 1.96 -21.73
C ALA A 124 2.35 2.83 -21.06
N ARG A 125 2.65 3.44 -19.91
CA ARG A 125 1.67 4.18 -19.09
C ARG A 125 2.07 5.64 -18.99
N GLU A 126 1.10 6.53 -19.09
CA GLU A 126 1.29 7.98 -18.98
C GLU A 126 1.32 8.48 -17.52
N GLN A 127 1.45 7.58 -16.55
CA GLN A 127 1.43 7.92 -15.13
C GLN A 127 2.84 8.28 -14.64
N GLU A 128 2.98 9.49 -14.10
CA GLU A 128 4.20 9.89 -13.39
C GLU A 128 4.28 9.16 -12.04
N ILE A 129 5.38 8.43 -11.83
CA ILE A 129 5.64 7.66 -10.62
C ILE A 129 7.08 7.85 -10.14
N ALA A 130 7.28 7.71 -8.85
CA ALA A 130 8.59 7.45 -8.25
C ALA A 130 8.71 5.95 -7.93
N ILE A 131 9.92 5.41 -8.07
CA ILE A 131 10.25 4.06 -7.59
C ILE A 131 11.14 4.24 -6.37
N LEU A 132 10.73 3.68 -5.24
CA LEU A 132 11.46 3.76 -3.97
C LEU A 132 11.93 2.37 -3.53
N SER A 133 13.01 2.35 -2.75
CA SER A 133 13.34 1.21 -1.90
C SER A 133 12.25 0.99 -0.83
N ILE A 134 12.26 -0.19 -0.21
CA ILE A 134 11.31 -0.52 0.86
C ILE A 134 11.52 0.37 2.08
N GLU A 135 12.77 0.71 2.41
CA GLU A 135 13.14 1.58 3.51
C GLU A 135 12.67 3.01 3.29
N GLU A 136 12.92 3.58 2.10
CA GLU A 136 12.45 4.93 1.75
C GLU A 136 10.92 5.01 1.80
N ALA A 137 10.23 3.97 1.33
CA ALA A 137 8.77 3.91 1.35
C ALA A 137 8.20 3.73 2.76
N PHE A 138 8.89 3.00 3.64
CA PHE A 138 8.51 2.89 5.05
C PHE A 138 8.58 4.26 5.73
N GLU A 139 9.66 5.01 5.52
CA GLU A 139 9.77 6.36 6.07
C GLU A 139 8.72 7.30 5.48
N LEU A 140 8.44 7.21 4.18
CA LEU A 140 7.33 7.95 3.56
C LEU A 140 6.00 7.62 4.25
N GLY A 141 5.69 6.33 4.45
CA GLY A 141 4.47 5.90 5.14
C GLY A 141 4.37 6.44 6.56
N ARG A 142 5.47 6.46 7.31
CA ARG A 142 5.53 7.04 8.67
C ARG A 142 5.28 8.55 8.67
N LEU A 143 5.81 9.28 7.69
CA LEU A 143 5.57 10.71 7.52
C LEU A 143 4.11 11.00 7.12
N THR A 144 3.55 10.23 6.19
CA THR A 144 2.14 10.33 5.79
C THR A 144 1.22 10.11 6.99
N LEU A 145 1.46 9.07 7.79
CA LEU A 145 0.71 8.81 9.02
C LEU A 145 0.83 9.98 10.00
N SER A 146 2.04 10.49 10.21
CA SER A 146 2.28 11.62 11.12
C SER A 146 1.49 12.86 10.71
N GLU A 147 1.38 13.13 9.41
CA GLU A 147 0.59 14.25 8.90
C GLU A 147 -0.91 14.03 9.09
N VAL A 148 -1.42 12.83 8.77
CA VAL A 148 -2.84 12.48 9.00
C VAL A 148 -3.23 12.65 10.46
N LEU A 149 -2.38 12.18 11.39
CA LEU A 149 -2.62 12.28 12.83
C LEU A 149 -2.63 13.73 13.36
N ARG A 150 -2.06 14.70 12.64
CA ARG A 150 -2.13 16.12 13.05
C ARG A 150 -3.52 16.73 12.85
N HIS A 151 -4.36 16.11 12.04
CA HIS A 151 -5.69 16.61 11.67
C HIS A 151 -6.84 15.82 12.31
N ILE A 152 -6.54 14.95 13.27
CA ILE A 152 -7.50 14.18 14.09
C ILE A 152 -7.38 14.65 15.54
#